data_AF-A0A1G7Y1M1-F1
#
_entry.id   AF-A0A1G7Y1M1-F1
#
_cell.length_a   1.000
_cell.length_b   1.000
_cell.length_c   1.000
_cell.angle_alpha   90.00
_cell.angle_beta   90.00
_cell.angle_gamma   90.00
#
_symmetry.space_group_name_H-M   'P 1'
#
loop_
_entity.id
_entity.type
_entity.pdbx_description
1 polymer ?
#
loop_
_entity_poly.entity_id
_entity_poly.type
_entity_poly.pdbx_seq_one_letter_code
_entity_poly.pdbx_strand_id
1 'polypeptide(L)'
;MNAVAVVAAVVALCATAVALWQAREAKKATQAAGKAQDAAEKAMDEARAARKAVEQATSSALQAKNAVEEARQATAKAEEAAGAARLLADEAQASAQQAAVQINEIAEVLAAERQRRGMPTFAITPAAPDEFRLSYFGGPAVIERLTVSVVPGSRVLGLSQYDEPPSEHLDVGPLHNGSAVTFRAATGQRASAVFQIKAEPWEPVVVRADQ
;
A
#
# COMPACT_ATOMS: atom_id res chain seq x y z
N MET A 1 31.41 34.73 -110.09
CA MET A 1 30.23 34.60 -109.19
C MET A 1 30.32 33.42 -108.21
N ASN A 2 31.17 32.40 -108.42
CA ASN A 2 31.13 31.17 -107.60
C ASN A 2 31.81 31.26 -106.23
N ALA A 3 32.88 32.07 -106.07
CA ALA A 3 33.62 32.14 -104.81
C ALA A 3 32.83 32.77 -103.65
N VAL A 4 32.05 33.82 -103.93
CA VAL A 4 31.23 34.51 -102.91
C VAL A 4 30.09 33.61 -102.40
N ALA A 5 29.49 32.79 -103.28
CA ALA A 5 28.45 31.84 -102.90
C ALA A 5 28.97 30.71 -101.99
N VAL A 6 30.19 30.22 -102.25
CA VAL A 6 30.83 29.19 -101.40
C VAL A 6 31.15 29.74 -100.02
N VAL A 7 31.70 30.96 -99.94
CA VAL A 7 31.99 31.62 -98.65
C VAL A 7 30.69 31.85 -97.87
N ALA A 8 29.62 32.30 -98.51
CA ALA A 8 28.32 32.49 -97.86
C ALA A 8 27.73 31.17 -97.33
N ALA A 9 27.85 30.08 -98.08
CA ALA A 9 27.40 28.74 -97.64
C ALA A 9 28.18 28.23 -96.42
N VAL A 10 29.50 28.43 -96.38
CA VAL A 10 30.34 28.03 -95.23
C VAL A 10 30.00 28.87 -93.99
N VAL A 11 29.82 30.18 -94.14
CA VAL A 11 29.43 31.05 -93.02
C VAL A 11 28.04 30.68 -92.49
N ALA A 12 27.09 30.36 -93.37
CA ALA A 12 25.76 29.88 -92.96
C ALA A 12 25.84 28.54 -92.22
N LEU A 13 26.67 27.60 -92.68
CA LEU A 13 26.86 26.32 -92.02
C LEU A 13 27.52 26.47 -90.64
N CYS A 14 28.53 27.35 -90.50
CA CYS A 14 29.13 27.67 -89.21
C CYS A 14 28.13 28.35 -88.26
N ALA A 15 27.31 29.28 -88.76
CA ALA A 15 26.29 29.96 -87.94
C ALA A 15 25.23 28.98 -87.41
N THR A 16 24.76 28.05 -88.25
CA THR A 16 23.81 27.00 -87.81
C THR A 16 24.42 26.05 -86.78
N ALA A 17 25.71 25.69 -86.92
CA ALA A 17 26.42 24.86 -85.94
C ALA A 17 26.53 25.56 -84.57
N VAL A 18 26.85 26.86 -84.55
CA VAL A 18 26.91 27.65 -83.31
C VAL A 18 25.52 27.79 -82.68
N ALA A 19 24.48 28.05 -83.49
CA ALA A 19 23.11 28.15 -82.99
C ALA A 19 22.61 26.82 -82.39
N LEU A 20 22.92 25.69 -83.03
CA LEU A 20 22.58 24.35 -82.51
C LEU A 20 23.34 24.02 -81.22
N TRP A 21 24.61 24.44 -81.11
CA TRP A 21 25.38 24.27 -79.89
C TRP A 21 24.82 25.12 -78.74
N GLN A 22 24.52 26.40 -78.98
CA GLN A 22 23.91 27.27 -77.97
C GLN A 22 22.51 26.78 -77.55
N ALA A 23 21.70 26.29 -78.47
CA ALA A 23 20.39 25.71 -78.15
C ALA A 23 20.51 24.44 -77.28
N ARG A 24 21.52 23.60 -77.54
CA ARG A 24 21.80 22.42 -76.69
C ARG A 24 22.29 22.82 -75.30
N GLU A 25 23.16 23.82 -75.21
CA GLU A 25 23.71 24.26 -73.93
C GLU A 25 22.64 24.99 -73.09
N ALA A 26 21.78 25.79 -73.71
CA ALA A 26 20.60 26.38 -73.07
C ALA A 26 19.65 25.30 -72.54
N LYS A 27 19.42 24.21 -73.30
CA LYS A 27 18.59 23.08 -72.86
C LYS A 27 19.19 22.31 -71.68
N LYS A 28 20.52 22.16 -71.64
CA LYS A 28 21.20 21.55 -70.48
C LYS A 28 21.12 22.46 -69.25
N ALA A 29 21.29 23.78 -69.43
CA ALA A 29 21.19 24.75 -68.35
C ALA A 29 19.78 24.78 -67.73
N THR A 30 18.72 24.72 -68.54
CA THR A 30 17.33 24.65 -68.01
C THR A 30 17.03 23.33 -67.31
N GLN A 31 17.54 22.20 -67.81
CA GLN A 31 17.42 20.91 -67.12
C GLN A 31 18.19 20.88 -65.79
N ALA A 32 19.37 21.50 -65.73
CA ALA A 32 20.14 21.62 -64.50
C ALA A 32 19.44 22.55 -63.49
N ALA A 33 18.88 23.68 -63.96
CA ALA A 33 18.10 24.59 -63.12
C ALA A 33 16.83 23.93 -62.56
N GLY A 34 16.09 23.15 -63.38
CA GLY A 34 14.93 22.39 -62.91
C GLY A 34 15.29 21.37 -61.84
N LYS A 35 16.37 20.59 -62.05
CA LYS A 35 16.85 19.64 -61.02
C LYS A 35 17.30 20.33 -59.74
N ALA A 36 17.92 21.51 -59.84
CA ALA A 36 18.32 22.30 -58.67
C ALA A 36 17.11 22.85 -57.92
N GLN A 37 16.06 23.27 -58.63
CA GLN A 37 14.80 23.72 -58.03
C GLN A 37 14.07 22.57 -57.32
N ASP A 38 13.96 21.40 -57.95
CA ASP A 38 13.35 20.20 -57.34
C ASP A 38 14.11 19.77 -56.07
N ALA A 39 15.45 19.88 -56.08
CA ALA A 39 16.27 19.57 -54.91
C ALA A 39 16.10 20.61 -53.80
N ALA A 40 15.97 21.89 -54.15
CA ALA A 40 15.72 22.97 -53.20
C ALA A 40 14.33 22.85 -52.55
N GLU A 41 13.30 22.50 -53.33
CA GLU A 41 11.94 22.26 -52.82
C GLU A 41 11.91 21.08 -51.84
N LYS A 42 12.56 19.96 -52.19
CA LYS A 42 12.72 18.82 -51.26
C LYS A 42 13.45 19.19 -49.98
N ALA A 43 14.53 19.95 -50.07
CA ALA A 43 15.27 20.40 -48.90
C ALA A 43 14.43 21.36 -48.01
N MET A 44 13.60 22.21 -48.61
CA MET A 44 12.67 23.07 -47.86
C MET A 44 11.57 22.27 -47.17
N ASP A 45 11.01 21.26 -47.84
CA ASP A 45 10.00 20.37 -47.25
C ASP A 45 10.58 19.56 -46.08
N GLU A 46 11.79 19.01 -46.24
CA GLU A 46 12.51 18.31 -45.17
C GLU A 46 12.82 19.24 -43.98
N ALA A 47 13.27 20.47 -44.25
CA ALA A 47 13.51 21.46 -43.20
C ALA A 47 12.22 21.85 -42.47
N ARG A 48 11.09 21.94 -43.17
CA ARG A 48 9.78 22.23 -42.58
C ARG A 48 9.26 21.07 -41.73
N ALA A 49 9.46 19.84 -42.18
CA ALA A 49 9.15 18.63 -41.41
C ALA A 49 9.99 18.56 -40.13
N ALA A 50 11.29 18.85 -40.22
CA ALA A 50 12.18 18.89 -39.06
C ALA A 50 11.76 19.96 -38.04
N ARG A 51 11.38 21.17 -38.48
CA ARG A 51 10.87 22.22 -37.58
C ARG A 51 9.60 21.80 -36.84
N LYS A 52 8.64 21.20 -37.54
CA LYS A 52 7.41 20.67 -36.91
C LYS A 52 7.71 19.58 -35.88
N ALA A 53 8.66 18.69 -36.17
CA ALA A 53 9.07 17.65 -35.22
C ALA A 53 9.73 18.25 -33.97
N VAL A 54 10.54 19.30 -34.12
CA VAL A 54 11.15 20.02 -32.98
C VAL A 54 10.09 20.75 -32.15
N GLU A 55 9.11 21.39 -32.77
CA GLU A 55 8.00 22.04 -32.05
C GLU A 55 7.18 21.03 -31.25
N GLN A 56 6.86 19.88 -31.84
CA GLN A 56 6.17 18.79 -31.16
C GLN A 56 7.01 18.24 -30.00
N ALA A 57 8.30 17.97 -30.22
CA ALA A 57 9.20 17.50 -29.17
C ALA A 57 9.32 18.51 -28.01
N THR A 58 9.37 19.81 -28.32
CA THR A 58 9.43 20.87 -27.32
C THR A 58 8.13 20.95 -26.52
N SER A 59 6.96 20.85 -27.18
CA SER A 59 5.67 20.81 -26.48
C SER A 59 5.55 19.58 -25.57
N SER A 60 6.01 18.41 -26.04
CA SER A 60 6.01 17.18 -25.25
C SER A 60 6.97 17.26 -24.06
N ALA A 61 8.13 17.89 -24.24
CA ALA A 61 9.10 18.10 -23.16
C ALA A 61 8.55 19.05 -22.07
N LEU A 62 7.84 20.10 -22.46
CA LEU A 62 7.18 21.00 -21.51
C LEU A 62 6.06 20.30 -20.73
N GLN A 63 5.24 19.49 -21.41
CA GLN A 63 4.21 18.68 -20.75
C GLN A 63 4.82 17.66 -19.78
N ALA A 64 5.89 16.98 -20.18
CA ALA A 64 6.60 16.03 -19.31
C ALA A 64 7.20 16.74 -18.08
N LYS A 65 7.77 17.93 -18.24
CA LYS A 65 8.29 18.72 -17.12
C LYS A 65 7.19 19.12 -16.13
N ASN A 66 6.03 19.56 -16.63
CA ASN A 66 4.90 19.91 -15.77
C ASN A 66 4.38 18.68 -15.01
N ALA A 67 4.26 17.52 -15.68
CA ALA A 67 3.85 16.28 -15.03
C ALA A 67 4.83 15.84 -13.93
N VAL A 68 6.13 16.05 -14.11
CA VAL A 68 7.16 15.76 -13.08
C VAL A 68 7.01 16.69 -11.87
N GLU A 69 6.74 17.98 -12.09
CA GLU A 69 6.52 18.94 -10.99
C GLU A 69 5.23 18.62 -10.22
N GLU A 70 4.14 18.26 -10.91
CA GLU A 70 2.90 17.80 -10.27
C GLU A 70 3.12 16.53 -9.44
N ALA A 71 3.88 15.56 -9.96
CA ALA A 71 4.23 14.34 -9.23
C ALA A 71 5.07 14.63 -7.98
N ARG A 72 6.02 15.59 -8.05
CA ARG A 72 6.79 16.03 -6.88
C ARG A 72 5.90 16.66 -5.81
N GLN A 73 4.98 17.53 -6.20
CA GLN A 73 4.03 18.14 -5.26
C GLN A 73 3.11 17.11 -4.60
N ALA A 74 2.63 16.13 -5.38
CA ALA A 74 1.82 15.04 -4.84
C ALA A 74 2.61 14.19 -3.83
N THR A 75 3.89 13.91 -4.12
CA THR A 75 4.76 13.14 -3.22
C THR A 75 5.01 13.90 -1.91
N ALA A 76 5.30 15.20 -1.97
CA ALA A 76 5.51 16.02 -0.77
C ALA A 76 4.26 16.05 0.13
N LYS A 77 3.06 16.18 -0.44
CA LYS A 77 1.80 16.12 0.31
C LYS A 77 1.57 14.75 0.94
N ALA A 78 1.93 13.68 0.25
CA ALA A 78 1.80 12.33 0.78
C ALA A 78 2.77 12.08 1.96
N GLU A 79 3.99 12.61 1.89
CA GLU A 79 4.95 12.55 2.99
C GLU A 79 4.47 13.33 4.22
N GLU A 80 3.91 14.53 4.03
CA GLU A 80 3.35 15.34 5.11
C GLU A 80 2.16 14.62 5.78
N ALA A 81 1.25 14.04 4.99
CA ALA A 81 0.13 13.25 5.50
C ALA A 81 0.60 11.99 6.24
N ALA A 82 1.64 11.31 5.74
CA ALA A 82 2.23 10.16 6.42
C ALA A 82 2.90 10.55 7.76
N GLY A 83 3.54 11.72 7.82
CA GLY A 83 4.10 12.28 9.05
C GLY A 83 3.01 12.57 10.09
N ALA A 84 1.93 13.24 9.68
CA ALA A 84 0.79 13.51 10.56
C ALA A 84 0.11 12.22 11.06
N ALA A 85 -0.06 11.23 10.19
CA ALA A 85 -0.62 9.94 10.56
C ALA A 85 0.25 9.19 11.59
N ARG A 86 1.58 9.25 11.46
CA ARG A 86 2.49 8.66 12.45
C ARG A 86 2.38 9.33 13.82
N LEU A 87 2.36 10.67 13.86
CA LEU A 87 2.19 11.40 15.12
C LEU A 87 0.87 11.04 15.82
N LEU A 88 -0.23 10.95 15.07
CA LEU A 88 -1.53 10.53 15.62
C LEU A 88 -1.51 9.08 16.10
N ALA A 89 -0.81 8.18 15.41
CA ALA A 89 -0.66 6.80 15.85
C ALA A 89 0.16 6.70 17.15
N ASP A 90 1.23 7.47 17.27
CA ASP A 90 2.06 7.53 18.48
C ASP A 90 1.26 8.09 19.68
N GLU A 91 0.46 9.14 19.45
CA GLU A 91 -0.41 9.72 20.49
C GLU A 91 -1.52 8.73 20.92
N ALA A 92 -2.14 8.04 19.97
CA ALA A 92 -3.14 7.00 20.26
C ALA A 92 -2.51 5.84 21.05
N GLN A 93 -1.28 5.43 20.72
CA GLN A 93 -0.56 4.39 21.45
C GLN A 93 -0.22 4.82 22.88
N ALA A 94 0.28 6.05 23.08
CA ALA A 94 0.56 6.59 24.40
C ALA A 94 -0.72 6.67 25.26
N SER A 95 -1.82 7.14 24.68
CA SER A 95 -3.13 7.21 25.33
C SER A 95 -3.64 5.83 25.74
N ALA A 96 -3.49 4.83 24.86
CA ALA A 96 -3.89 3.45 25.15
C ALA A 96 -3.04 2.83 26.27
N GLN A 97 -1.73 3.13 26.32
CA GLN A 97 -0.87 2.70 27.42
C GLN A 97 -1.27 3.34 28.75
N GLN A 98 -1.57 4.64 28.75
CA GLN A 98 -2.04 5.33 29.96
C GLN A 98 -3.39 4.77 30.44
N ALA A 99 -4.32 4.52 29.52
CA ALA A 99 -5.60 3.89 29.85
C ALA A 99 -5.41 2.48 30.42
N ALA A 100 -4.49 1.69 29.86
CA ALA A 100 -4.18 0.36 30.37
C ALA A 100 -3.63 0.40 31.80
N VAL A 101 -2.77 1.37 32.13
CA VAL A 101 -2.25 1.54 33.49
C VAL A 101 -3.39 1.89 34.47
N GLN A 102 -4.24 2.85 34.13
CA GLN A 102 -5.38 3.24 34.98
C GLN A 102 -6.35 2.08 35.20
N ILE A 103 -6.64 1.30 34.15
CA ILE A 103 -7.50 0.11 34.26
C ILE A 103 -6.87 -0.93 35.18
N ASN A 104 -5.55 -1.14 35.10
CA ASN A 104 -4.85 -2.09 35.96
C ASN A 104 -4.88 -1.66 37.43
N GLU A 105 -4.67 -0.38 37.71
CA GLU A 105 -4.79 0.17 39.08
C GLU A 105 -6.20 -0.05 39.67
N ILE A 106 -7.25 0.23 38.87
CA ILE A 106 -8.64 0.00 39.30
C ILE A 106 -8.90 -1.49 39.51
N ALA A 107 -8.39 -2.36 38.64
CA ALA A 107 -8.54 -3.81 38.76
C ALA A 107 -7.88 -4.35 40.04
N GLU A 108 -6.69 -3.84 40.39
CA GLU A 108 -5.99 -4.21 41.63
C GLU A 108 -6.77 -3.76 42.88
N VAL A 109 -7.29 -2.52 42.88
CA VAL A 109 -8.12 -2.01 43.99
C VAL A 109 -9.40 -2.84 44.15
N LEU A 110 -10.07 -3.16 43.03
CA LEU A 110 -11.28 -3.97 43.04
C LEU A 110 -11.00 -5.41 43.52
N ALA A 111 -9.89 -6.01 43.09
CA ALA A 111 -9.47 -7.33 43.53
C ALA A 111 -9.19 -7.35 45.05
N ALA A 112 -8.49 -6.32 45.56
CA ALA A 112 -8.22 -6.17 46.99
C ALA A 112 -9.50 -5.96 47.81
N GLU A 113 -10.46 -5.17 47.31
CA GLU A 113 -11.74 -4.95 47.98
C GLU A 113 -12.61 -6.23 48.00
N ARG A 114 -12.67 -6.95 46.87
CA ARG A 114 -13.36 -8.25 46.78
C ARG A 114 -12.80 -9.26 47.78
N GLN A 115 -11.47 -9.34 47.88
CA GLN A 115 -10.81 -10.18 48.85
C GLN A 115 -11.17 -9.79 50.30
N ARG A 116 -11.22 -8.49 50.62
CA ARG A 116 -11.65 -8.00 51.96
C ARG A 116 -13.10 -8.34 52.29
N ARG A 117 -13.99 -8.38 51.27
CA ARG A 117 -15.41 -8.71 51.44
C ARG A 117 -15.70 -10.21 51.42
N GLY A 118 -14.67 -11.07 51.31
CA GLY A 118 -14.86 -12.51 51.17
C GLY A 118 -15.59 -12.89 49.88
N MET A 119 -15.46 -12.08 48.83
CA MET A 119 -16.01 -12.36 47.51
C MET A 119 -15.03 -13.19 46.69
N PRO A 120 -15.53 -14.09 45.82
CA PRO A 120 -14.66 -14.89 45.01
C PRO A 120 -13.84 -14.03 44.03
N THR A 121 -12.54 -14.26 44.03
CA THR A 121 -11.58 -13.67 43.09
C THR A 121 -11.01 -14.78 42.22
N PHE A 122 -10.95 -14.49 40.91
CA PHE A 122 -10.46 -15.42 39.90
C PHE A 122 -9.26 -14.83 39.19
N ALA A 123 -8.27 -15.68 38.90
CA ALA A 123 -7.12 -15.32 38.07
C ALA A 123 -6.91 -16.38 37.01
N ILE A 124 -6.59 -15.97 35.78
CA ILE A 124 -6.26 -16.88 34.68
C ILE A 124 -4.82 -16.65 34.28
N THR A 125 -4.00 -17.68 34.44
CA THR A 125 -2.58 -17.63 34.10
C THR A 125 -2.29 -18.62 32.96
N PRO A 126 -1.53 -18.24 31.93
CA PRO A 126 -1.09 -19.18 30.90
C PRO A 126 -0.15 -20.23 31.50
N ALA A 127 -0.39 -21.51 31.19
CA ALA A 127 0.44 -22.63 31.62
C ALA A 127 1.22 -23.24 30.43
N ALA A 128 0.62 -23.30 29.25
CA ALA A 128 1.22 -23.75 27.99
C ALA A 128 0.61 -22.97 26.81
N PRO A 129 1.08 -23.16 25.56
CA PRO A 129 0.62 -22.37 24.40
C PRO A 129 -0.89 -22.35 24.17
N ASP A 130 -1.57 -23.45 24.52
CA ASP A 130 -3.00 -23.68 24.40
C ASP A 130 -3.65 -23.94 25.76
N GLU A 131 -2.93 -23.81 26.87
CA GLU A 131 -3.34 -24.26 28.20
C GLU A 131 -3.34 -23.10 29.20
N PHE A 132 -4.44 -22.96 29.93
CA PHE A 132 -4.71 -21.89 30.88
C PHE A 132 -5.10 -22.47 32.24
N ARG A 133 -4.63 -21.82 33.29
CA ARG A 133 -4.92 -22.19 34.68
C ARG A 133 -5.83 -21.15 35.30
N LEU A 134 -7.08 -21.54 35.57
CA LEU A 134 -8.02 -20.77 36.38
C LEU A 134 -7.77 -21.04 37.85
N SER A 135 -7.38 -20.03 38.59
CA SER A 135 -7.20 -20.06 40.05
C SER A 135 -8.32 -19.32 40.75
N TYR A 136 -8.76 -19.84 41.89
CA TYR A 136 -9.83 -19.26 42.70
C TYR A 136 -9.36 -19.01 44.14
N PHE A 137 -9.61 -17.80 44.64
CA PHE A 137 -9.27 -17.40 46.01
C PHE A 137 -10.27 -16.39 46.57
N GLY A 138 -10.25 -16.19 47.89
CA GLY A 138 -10.91 -15.05 48.53
C GLY A 138 -12.43 -15.14 48.74
N GLY A 139 -13.07 -16.28 48.50
CA GLY A 139 -14.52 -16.47 48.68
C GLY A 139 -14.90 -17.66 49.58
N PRO A 140 -16.11 -18.25 49.40
CA PRO A 140 -16.51 -19.46 50.10
C PRO A 140 -15.57 -20.65 49.88
N ALA A 141 -15.68 -21.68 50.72
CA ALA A 141 -14.79 -22.84 50.64
C ALA A 141 -14.88 -23.58 49.30
N VAL A 142 -16.06 -23.61 48.68
CA VAL A 142 -16.33 -24.29 47.40
C VAL A 142 -17.30 -23.46 46.56
N ILE A 143 -17.04 -23.39 45.26
CA ILE A 143 -17.98 -22.91 44.24
C ILE A 143 -18.47 -24.13 43.46
N GLU A 144 -19.74 -24.48 43.59
CA GLU A 144 -20.34 -25.67 42.97
C GLU A 144 -20.54 -25.54 41.45
N ARG A 145 -20.83 -24.32 40.98
CA ARG A 145 -21.10 -24.04 39.57
C ARG A 145 -20.29 -22.85 39.12
N LEU A 146 -19.31 -23.11 38.26
CA LEU A 146 -18.50 -22.09 37.62
C LEU A 146 -18.47 -22.34 36.12
N THR A 147 -18.84 -21.35 35.33
CA THR A 147 -18.77 -21.42 33.87
C THR A 147 -17.73 -20.43 33.38
N VAL A 148 -16.80 -20.90 32.56
CA VAL A 148 -15.84 -20.07 31.83
C VAL A 148 -16.32 -19.96 30.39
N SER A 149 -16.41 -18.74 29.88
CA SER A 149 -16.76 -18.47 28.49
C SER A 149 -15.77 -17.53 27.85
N VAL A 150 -15.66 -17.62 26.53
CA VAL A 150 -14.84 -16.70 25.74
C VAL A 150 -15.60 -15.38 25.54
N VAL A 151 -14.93 -14.24 25.72
CA VAL A 151 -15.55 -12.94 25.41
C VAL A 151 -15.68 -12.76 23.89
N PRO A 152 -16.84 -12.34 23.36
CA PRO A 152 -17.01 -12.06 21.94
C PRO A 152 -15.94 -11.12 21.39
N GLY A 153 -15.30 -11.51 20.29
CA GLY A 153 -14.16 -10.79 19.69
C GLY A 153 -12.78 -11.28 20.13
N SER A 154 -12.71 -12.23 21.07
CA SER A 154 -11.47 -12.96 21.36
C SER A 154 -11.12 -13.96 20.24
N ARG A 155 -9.83 -14.26 20.07
CA ARG A 155 -9.32 -15.19 19.03
C ARG A 155 -9.39 -16.68 19.41
N VAL A 156 -10.11 -16.98 20.47
CA VAL A 156 -10.35 -18.34 20.98
C VAL A 156 -11.62 -18.89 20.34
N LEU A 157 -11.53 -20.04 19.69
CA LEU A 157 -12.62 -20.72 18.98
C LEU A 157 -13.43 -21.67 19.86
N GLY A 158 -12.87 -22.05 21.01
CA GLY A 158 -13.55 -22.89 21.99
C GLY A 158 -12.63 -23.23 23.16
N LEU A 159 -13.24 -23.75 24.22
CA LEU A 159 -12.62 -24.14 25.47
C LEU A 159 -12.85 -25.63 25.68
N SER A 160 -11.86 -26.35 26.16
CA SER A 160 -12.04 -27.74 26.57
C SER A 160 -11.33 -28.00 27.89
N GLN A 161 -11.86 -28.93 28.66
CA GLN A 161 -11.14 -29.54 29.77
C GLN A 161 -10.89 -30.99 29.40
N TYR A 162 -9.69 -31.50 29.67
CA TYR A 162 -9.28 -32.85 29.25
C TYR A 162 -9.36 -33.02 27.72
N ASP A 163 -9.54 -34.26 27.24
CA ASP A 163 -9.61 -34.62 25.81
C ASP A 163 -11.03 -34.48 25.21
N GLU A 164 -11.85 -33.59 25.77
CA GLU A 164 -13.20 -33.33 25.27
C GLU A 164 -13.20 -32.36 24.07
N PRO A 165 -14.22 -32.44 23.18
CA PRO A 165 -14.35 -31.49 22.08
C PRO A 165 -14.57 -30.06 22.62
N PRO A 166 -13.95 -29.04 21.98
CA PRO A 166 -14.03 -27.67 22.47
C PRO A 166 -15.44 -27.10 22.33
N SER A 167 -15.88 -26.38 23.37
CA SER A 167 -17.18 -25.71 23.48
C SER A 167 -17.02 -24.21 23.74
N GLU A 168 -18.04 -23.39 23.45
CA GLU A 168 -18.00 -21.95 23.74
C GLU A 168 -18.06 -21.64 25.25
N HIS A 169 -18.68 -22.55 26.00
CA HIS A 169 -18.85 -22.50 27.44
C HIS A 169 -18.26 -23.75 28.06
N LEU A 170 -17.38 -23.56 29.03
CA LEU A 170 -16.79 -24.62 29.81
C LEU A 170 -17.32 -24.57 31.23
N ASP A 171 -18.08 -25.60 31.61
CA ASP A 171 -18.49 -25.77 33.00
C ASP A 171 -17.34 -26.41 33.78
N VAL A 172 -16.80 -25.64 34.71
CA VAL A 172 -15.79 -26.06 35.65
C VAL A 172 -16.52 -26.58 36.88
N GLY A 173 -16.28 -27.85 37.22
CA GLY A 173 -16.84 -28.51 38.39
C GLY A 173 -16.48 -27.82 39.72
N PRO A 174 -16.81 -28.42 40.87
CA PRO A 174 -16.68 -27.77 42.16
C PRO A 174 -15.26 -27.28 42.42
N LEU A 175 -15.08 -25.96 42.45
CA LEU A 175 -13.78 -25.31 42.60
C LEU A 175 -13.58 -24.91 44.06
N HIS A 176 -12.59 -25.52 44.69
CA HIS A 176 -12.27 -25.27 46.10
C HIS A 176 -11.41 -24.01 46.22
N ASN A 177 -11.60 -23.25 47.30
CA ASN A 177 -10.79 -22.06 47.57
C ASN A 177 -9.31 -22.42 47.70
N GLY A 178 -8.44 -21.69 46.98
CA GLY A 178 -7.02 -21.97 46.88
C GLY A 178 -6.66 -23.05 45.85
N SER A 179 -7.65 -23.63 45.17
CA SER A 179 -7.43 -24.57 44.08
C SER A 179 -7.37 -23.88 42.73
N ALA A 180 -6.85 -24.61 41.76
CA ALA A 180 -6.82 -24.19 40.38
C ALA A 180 -7.21 -25.35 39.47
N VAL A 181 -7.90 -25.02 38.38
CA VAL A 181 -8.27 -25.95 37.33
C VAL A 181 -7.61 -25.51 36.03
N THR A 182 -7.15 -26.48 35.28
CA THR A 182 -6.53 -26.25 33.98
C THR A 182 -7.52 -26.55 32.87
N PHE A 183 -7.54 -25.70 31.85
CA PHE A 183 -8.37 -25.85 30.66
C PHE A 183 -7.59 -25.42 29.42
N ARG A 184 -8.00 -25.91 28.26
CA ARG A 184 -7.39 -25.60 26.97
C ARG A 184 -8.25 -24.66 26.16
N ALA A 185 -7.60 -23.84 25.33
CA ALA A 185 -8.24 -22.97 24.37
C ALA A 185 -7.87 -23.42 22.95
N ALA A 186 -8.88 -23.77 22.16
CA ALA A 186 -8.71 -23.98 20.72
C ALA A 186 -8.47 -22.61 20.07
N THR A 187 -7.21 -22.22 19.87
CA THR A 187 -6.84 -20.92 19.31
C THR A 187 -6.50 -21.02 17.82
N GLY A 188 -7.00 -20.09 17.02
CA GLY A 188 -6.57 -19.94 15.62
C GLY A 188 -5.24 -19.19 15.48
N GLN A 189 -4.87 -18.36 16.46
CA GLN A 189 -3.60 -17.61 16.54
C GLN A 189 -3.19 -17.34 17.99
N ARG A 190 -1.88 -17.29 18.24
CA ARG A 190 -1.27 -17.15 19.57
C ARG A 190 -1.47 -15.75 20.17
N ALA A 191 -1.87 -15.75 21.44
CA ALA A 191 -1.84 -14.67 22.44
C ALA A 191 -3.00 -13.65 22.49
N SER A 192 -3.39 -13.36 23.75
CA SER A 192 -4.46 -12.46 24.23
C SER A 192 -5.89 -13.02 24.21
N ALA A 193 -6.13 -14.08 24.99
CA ALA A 193 -7.46 -14.55 25.32
C ALA A 193 -8.06 -13.74 26.49
N VAL A 194 -9.35 -13.42 26.37
CA VAL A 194 -10.14 -12.76 27.42
C VAL A 194 -11.30 -13.67 27.74
N PHE A 195 -11.47 -13.99 29.02
CA PHE A 195 -12.45 -14.94 29.50
C PHE A 195 -13.45 -14.23 30.41
N GLN A 196 -14.69 -14.68 30.37
CA GLN A 196 -15.72 -14.30 31.31
C GLN A 196 -16.00 -15.50 32.22
N ILE A 197 -16.01 -15.25 33.52
CA ILE A 197 -16.23 -16.26 34.55
C ILE A 197 -17.56 -15.95 35.22
N LYS A 198 -18.48 -16.90 35.19
CA LYS A 198 -19.75 -16.82 35.90
C LYS A 198 -19.74 -17.83 37.04
N ALA A 199 -19.87 -17.35 38.27
CA ALA A 199 -20.00 -18.18 39.46
C ALA A 199 -21.24 -17.75 40.24
N GLU A 200 -22.25 -18.62 40.37
CA GLU A 200 -23.50 -18.27 41.06
C GLU A 200 -23.30 -18.31 42.59
N PRO A 201 -23.83 -17.34 43.37
CA PRO A 201 -24.74 -16.25 43.00
C PRO A 201 -24.05 -14.90 42.66
N TRP A 202 -22.75 -14.89 42.38
CA TRP A 202 -22.00 -13.66 42.11
C TRP A 202 -22.13 -13.18 40.67
N GLU A 203 -21.87 -11.89 40.48
CA GLU A 203 -21.84 -11.27 39.15
C GLU A 203 -20.68 -11.83 38.31
N PRO A 204 -20.86 -11.97 36.98
CA PRO A 204 -19.80 -12.41 36.10
C PRO A 204 -18.60 -11.46 36.12
N VAL A 205 -17.41 -12.03 36.01
CA VAL A 205 -16.14 -11.29 36.04
C VAL A 205 -15.38 -11.54 34.75
N VAL A 206 -14.89 -10.47 34.11
CA VAL A 206 -14.00 -10.59 32.96
C VAL A 206 -12.57 -10.64 33.45
N VAL A 207 -11.85 -11.70 33.06
CA VAL A 207 -10.46 -11.95 33.44
C VAL A 207 -9.64 -12.09 32.17
N ARG A 208 -8.55 -11.32 32.10
CA ARG A 208 -7.56 -11.44 31.04
C ARG A 208 -6.53 -12.50 31.44
N ALA A 209 -6.04 -13.28 30.48
CA ALA A 209 -4.82 -14.03 30.72
C ALA A 209 -3.64 -13.05 30.80
N ASP A 210 -3.05 -12.93 32.00
CA ASP A 210 -1.82 -12.16 32.19
C ASP A 210 -0.71 -12.79 31.35
N GLN A 211 0.05 -11.97 30.61
CA GLN A 211 1.11 -12.44 29.70
C GLN A 211 2.30 -13.01 30.45
#